data_AF-A0A7S4IMA7-F1
#
_entry.id   AF-A0A7S4IMA7-F1
#
_cell.length_a   1.000
_cell.length_b   1.000
_cell.length_c   1.000
_cell.angle_alpha   90.00
_cell.angle_beta   90.00
_cell.angle_gamma   90.00
#
_symmetry.space_group_name_H-M   'P 1'
#
loop_
_entity.id
_entity.type
_entity.pdbx_description
1 polymer ?
#
loop_
_entity_poly.entity_id
_entity_poly.type
_entity_poly.pdbx_seq_one_letter_code
_entity_poly.pdbx_strand_id
1 'polypeptide(L)'
;WMYLFQADGPVSAQESTAGFGSAKFVLILGCDGLGADYLIQANNTPNFDALRSSGSYTFRARNVWPTWSLPNWASILTSGGTEETGVFGNGWYDTTNCHPYGSIYSPKCLLCSTCEVAATGLLTGFSYLPALYNLTETALDNYVHTQCETFP
;
A
#
# COMPACT_ATOMS: atom_id res chain seq x y z
N TRP A 1 -3.88 3.85 -2.01
CA TRP A 1 -4.13 4.73 -3.16
C TRP A 1 -4.75 3.93 -4.28
N MET A 2 -6.07 3.71 -4.22
CA MET A 2 -6.85 3.08 -5.28
C MET A 2 -8.33 3.23 -4.95
N TYR A 3 -9.12 3.66 -5.92
CA TYR A 3 -10.56 3.47 -5.91
C TYR A 3 -10.84 2.24 -6.76
N LEU A 4 -11.33 1.17 -6.14
CA LEU A 4 -11.84 0.04 -6.89
C LEU A 4 -13.19 0.47 -7.46
N PHE A 5 -13.20 0.95 -8.69
CA PHE A 5 -14.44 1.06 -9.45
C PHE A 5 -14.66 -0.27 -10.15
N GLN A 6 -15.66 -1.01 -9.70
CA GLN A 6 -16.23 -2.04 -10.55
C GLN A 6 -17.06 -1.34 -11.61
N ALA A 7 -16.45 -1.13 -12.78
CA ALA A 7 -17.17 -0.69 -13.96
C ALA A 7 -17.82 -1.94 -14.58
N ASP A 8 -19.05 -2.22 -14.18
CA ASP A 8 -19.95 -2.88 -15.11
C ASP A 8 -20.19 -1.84 -16.23
N GLY A 9 -20.11 -2.24 -17.50
CA GLY A 9 -20.32 -1.31 -18.63
C GLY A 9 -21.70 -0.63 -18.58
N PRO A 10 -22.14 0.11 -19.61
CA PRO A 10 -23.51 0.59 -19.69
C PRO A 10 -24.44 -0.62 -19.88
N VAL A 11 -24.70 -1.33 -18.78
CA VAL A 11 -25.73 -2.31 -18.61
C VAL A 11 -26.68 -1.60 -17.67
N SER A 12 -27.90 -1.36 -18.16
CA SER A 12 -29.06 -1.11 -17.30
C SER A 12 -28.88 -1.91 -16.01
N ALA A 13 -29.07 -1.28 -14.84
CA ALA A 13 -29.16 -1.97 -13.55
C ALA A 13 -30.37 -2.90 -13.59
N GLN A 14 -30.21 -3.97 -14.34
CA GLN A 14 -31.11 -5.08 -14.50
C GLN A 14 -30.57 -6.08 -13.50
N GLU A 15 -31.40 -6.48 -12.53
CA GLU A 15 -31.05 -7.54 -11.59
C GLU A 15 -30.53 -8.75 -12.38
N SER A 16 -29.21 -8.88 -12.41
CA SER A 16 -28.53 -9.99 -13.05
C SER A 16 -28.64 -11.15 -12.08
N THR A 17 -29.52 -12.09 -12.40
CA THR A 17 -29.55 -13.42 -11.77
C THR A 17 -28.31 -14.26 -12.11
N ALA A 18 -27.40 -13.74 -12.94
CA ALA A 18 -26.19 -14.43 -13.35
C ALA A 18 -25.13 -14.36 -12.24
N GLY A 19 -25.00 -15.49 -11.53
CA GLY A 19 -24.00 -15.70 -10.49
C GLY A 19 -22.56 -15.81 -11.01
N PHE A 20 -21.76 -16.63 -10.32
CA PHE A 20 -20.35 -16.86 -10.60
C PHE A 20 -20.08 -17.15 -12.10
N GLY A 21 -19.19 -16.37 -12.73
CA GLY A 21 -18.77 -16.56 -14.12
C GLY A 21 -19.47 -15.68 -15.17
N SER A 22 -20.32 -14.72 -14.76
CA SER A 22 -20.97 -13.79 -15.69
C SER A 22 -20.03 -12.73 -16.28
N ALA A 23 -18.98 -12.35 -15.57
CA ALA A 23 -17.98 -11.41 -16.04
C ALA A 23 -17.05 -12.06 -17.07
N LYS A 24 -16.97 -11.48 -18.28
CA LYS A 24 -16.06 -11.95 -19.35
C LYS A 24 -14.63 -11.46 -19.17
N PHE A 25 -14.47 -10.27 -18.60
CA PHE A 25 -13.18 -9.61 -18.40
C PHE A 25 -13.21 -8.81 -17.10
N VAL A 26 -12.06 -8.67 -16.45
CA VAL A 26 -11.87 -7.80 -15.28
C VAL A 26 -10.79 -6.78 -15.63
N LEU A 27 -11.10 -5.50 -15.47
CA LEU A 27 -10.17 -4.39 -15.67
C LEU A 27 -9.88 -3.73 -14.32
N ILE A 28 -8.62 -3.72 -13.91
CA ILE A 28 -8.16 -3.00 -12.73
C ILE A 28 -7.53 -1.69 -13.19
N LEU A 29 -8.13 -0.56 -12.78
CA LEU A 29 -7.62 0.78 -13.03
C LEU A 29 -7.13 1.35 -11.70
N GLY A 30 -5.85 1.71 -11.62
CA GLY A 30 -5.32 2.46 -10.49
C GLY A 30 -4.73 3.79 -10.94
N CYS A 31 -5.00 4.82 -10.16
CA CYS A 31 -4.40 6.14 -10.30
C CYS A 31 -3.48 6.35 -9.10
N ASP A 32 -2.17 6.38 -9.35
CA ASP A 32 -1.19 6.55 -8.29
C ASP A 32 -1.33 7.95 -7.65
N GLY A 33 -1.22 8.02 -6.32
CA GLY A 33 -1.41 9.26 -5.58
C GLY A 33 -2.85 9.82 -5.58
N LEU A 34 -3.88 9.07 -6.00
CA LEU A 34 -5.28 9.53 -5.93
C LEU A 34 -5.90 9.34 -4.52
N GLY A 35 -5.86 10.39 -3.71
CA GLY A 35 -6.43 10.45 -2.37
C GLY A 35 -7.94 10.71 -2.37
N ALA A 36 -8.62 10.32 -1.29
CA ALA A 36 -10.07 10.49 -1.16
C ALA A 36 -10.51 11.94 -1.18
N ASP A 37 -9.76 12.78 -0.48
CA ASP A 37 -10.06 14.20 -0.38
C ASP A 37 -10.03 14.90 -1.74
N TYR A 38 -9.22 14.43 -2.69
CA TYR A 38 -9.18 14.98 -4.05
C TYR A 38 -10.50 14.77 -4.79
N LEU A 39 -11.12 13.60 -4.68
CA LEU A 39 -12.40 13.32 -5.32
C LEU A 39 -13.59 13.98 -4.57
N ILE A 40 -13.45 14.23 -3.28
CA ILE A 40 -14.47 14.93 -2.48
C ILE A 40 -14.48 16.43 -2.82
N GLN A 41 -13.30 17.02 -3.01
CA GLN A 41 -13.15 18.46 -3.26
C GLN A 41 -13.24 18.83 -4.75
N ALA A 42 -13.07 17.86 -5.65
CA ALA A 42 -13.15 18.12 -7.09
C ALA A 42 -14.60 18.37 -7.53
N ASN A 43 -14.82 19.49 -8.23
CA ASN A 43 -16.15 19.86 -8.74
C ASN A 43 -16.43 19.37 -10.16
N ASN A 44 -15.45 18.82 -10.88
CA ASN A 44 -15.60 18.45 -12.28
C ASN A 44 -14.83 17.16 -12.61
N THR A 45 -15.44 16.01 -12.30
CA THR A 45 -14.87 14.69 -12.57
C THR A 45 -15.87 13.77 -13.28
N PRO A 46 -16.39 14.13 -14.47
CA PRO A 46 -17.57 13.51 -15.07
C PRO A 46 -17.45 11.99 -15.23
N ASN A 47 -16.26 11.47 -15.54
CA ASN A 47 -16.03 10.03 -15.65
C ASN A 47 -16.04 9.33 -14.28
N PHE A 48 -15.43 9.92 -13.24
CA PHE A 48 -15.48 9.35 -11.89
C PHE A 48 -16.87 9.47 -11.27
N ASP A 49 -17.60 10.54 -11.56
CA ASP A 49 -18.97 10.74 -11.10
C ASP A 49 -19.93 9.74 -11.77
N ALA A 50 -19.74 9.46 -13.07
CA ALA A 50 -20.45 8.39 -13.76
C ALA A 50 -20.17 7.02 -13.15
N LEU A 51 -18.90 6.69 -12.88
CA LEU A 51 -18.52 5.42 -12.22
C LEU A 51 -19.10 5.30 -10.81
N ARG A 52 -19.14 6.40 -10.05
CA ARG A 52 -19.69 6.44 -8.69
C ARG A 52 -21.21 6.26 -8.67
N SER A 53 -21.92 6.82 -9.65
CA SER A 53 -23.38 6.76 -9.73
C SER A 53 -23.91 5.44 -10.31
N SER A 54 -23.11 4.73 -11.11
CA SER A 54 -23.47 3.46 -11.74
C SER A 54 -22.87 2.21 -11.08
N GLY A 55 -21.87 2.37 -10.20
CA GLY A 55 -21.16 1.27 -9.54
C GLY A 55 -21.15 1.35 -8.02
N SER A 56 -20.16 0.67 -7.42
CA SER A 56 -19.88 0.71 -5.98
C SER A 56 -18.61 1.52 -5.71
N TYR A 57 -18.59 2.24 -4.57
CA TYR A 57 -17.46 3.09 -4.18
C TYR A 57 -17.32 3.20 -2.66
N THR A 58 -16.13 3.58 -2.20
CA THR A 58 -15.88 3.92 -0.79
C THR A 58 -14.80 4.99 -0.66
N PHE A 59 -15.01 5.98 0.22
CA PHE A 59 -14.00 6.96 0.61
C PHE A 59 -13.18 6.50 1.83
N ARG A 60 -13.42 5.28 2.34
CA ARG A 60 -12.81 4.75 3.57
C ARG A 60 -11.74 3.69 3.32
N ALA A 61 -11.39 3.44 2.05
CA ALA A 61 -10.30 2.51 1.72
C ALA A 61 -8.97 3.06 2.26
N ARG A 62 -8.22 2.21 2.98
CA ARG A 62 -6.92 2.57 3.55
C ARG A 62 -5.78 1.86 2.83
N ASN A 63 -4.65 2.54 2.79
CA ASN A 63 -3.38 1.97 2.33
C ASN A 63 -2.77 1.05 3.39
N VAL A 64 -1.81 0.24 2.93
CA VAL A 64 -0.83 -0.39 3.81
C VAL A 64 0.29 0.59 4.14
N TRP A 65 0.96 0.35 5.27
CA TRP A 65 2.16 1.07 5.66
C TRP A 65 3.42 0.35 5.14
N PRO A 66 4.44 1.04 4.60
CA PRO A 66 4.48 2.49 4.31
C PRO A 66 3.60 2.87 3.10
N THR A 67 3.20 4.14 3.04
CA THR A 67 2.22 4.66 2.06
C THR A 67 2.80 4.91 0.65
N TRP A 68 3.82 4.13 0.28
CA TRP A 68 4.52 4.21 -1.00
C TRP A 68 3.85 3.37 -2.09
N SER A 69 4.11 3.71 -3.35
CA SER A 69 3.49 3.10 -4.53
C SER A 69 3.64 1.57 -4.56
N LEU A 70 4.87 1.05 -4.60
CA LEU A 70 5.14 -0.37 -4.84
C LEU A 70 4.58 -1.29 -3.73
N PRO A 71 4.76 -0.99 -2.43
CA PRO A 71 4.11 -1.75 -1.36
C PRO A 71 2.58 -1.79 -1.46
N ASN A 72 1.97 -0.66 -1.82
CA ASN A 72 0.51 -0.58 -1.96
C ASN A 72 -0.01 -1.34 -3.18
N TRP A 73 0.68 -1.26 -4.32
CA TRP A 73 0.34 -2.04 -5.51
C TRP A 73 0.48 -3.55 -5.25
N ALA A 74 1.54 -3.98 -4.55
CA ALA A 74 1.70 -5.37 -4.16
C ALA A 74 0.53 -5.83 -3.28
N SER A 75 0.22 -5.07 -2.23
CA SER A 75 -0.90 -5.37 -1.31
C SER A 75 -2.24 -5.50 -2.03
N ILE A 76 -2.54 -4.61 -2.97
CA ILE A 76 -3.77 -4.62 -3.76
C ILE A 76 -3.89 -5.91 -4.58
N LEU A 77 -2.81 -6.35 -5.22
CA LEU A 77 -2.83 -7.47 -6.15
C LEU A 77 -2.78 -8.83 -5.46
N THR A 78 -2.16 -8.90 -4.27
CA THR A 78 -2.00 -10.16 -3.52
C THR A 78 -2.87 -10.25 -2.28
N SER A 79 -3.61 -9.19 -1.94
CA SER A 79 -4.48 -9.11 -0.76
C SER A 79 -3.77 -9.31 0.58
N GLY A 80 -2.53 -8.83 0.71
CA GLY A 80 -1.70 -9.00 1.91
C GLY A 80 -1.01 -7.72 2.38
N GLY A 81 -0.58 -7.68 3.63
CA GLY A 81 0.25 -6.59 4.17
C GLY A 81 1.67 -6.57 3.60
N THR A 82 2.46 -5.56 3.92
CA THR A 82 3.86 -5.49 3.43
C THR A 82 4.69 -6.64 3.97
N GLU A 83 4.38 -7.08 5.19
CA GLU A 83 4.90 -8.26 5.87
C GLU A 83 4.59 -9.59 5.17
N GLU A 84 3.45 -9.71 4.50
CA GLU A 84 3.07 -10.93 3.77
C GLU A 84 3.57 -10.90 2.31
N THR A 85 3.57 -9.72 1.70
CA THR A 85 4.01 -9.54 0.31
C THR A 85 5.53 -9.49 0.15
N GLY A 86 6.27 -9.16 1.21
CA GLY A 86 7.71 -8.95 1.18
C GLY A 86 8.15 -7.66 0.47
N VAL A 87 7.20 -6.81 0.08
CA VAL A 87 7.46 -5.55 -0.64
C VAL A 87 7.37 -4.39 0.34
N PHE A 88 8.51 -4.06 0.96
CA PHE A 88 8.58 -3.02 2.01
C PHE A 88 8.86 -1.62 1.47
N GLY A 89 9.29 -1.47 0.20
CA GLY A 89 9.42 -0.15 -0.38
C GLY A 89 9.56 -0.11 -1.90
N ASN A 90 9.76 1.09 -2.45
CA ASN A 90 9.90 1.32 -3.89
C ASN A 90 11.27 0.91 -4.45
N GLY A 91 12.28 0.84 -3.58
CA GLY A 91 13.61 0.36 -3.94
C GLY A 91 13.62 -1.16 -4.03
N TRP A 92 14.22 -1.68 -5.09
CA TRP A 92 14.55 -3.09 -5.19
C TRP A 92 15.96 -3.30 -4.67
N TYR A 93 16.08 -4.01 -3.56
CA TYR A 93 17.38 -4.46 -3.07
C TYR A 93 17.61 -5.88 -3.55
N ASP A 94 18.61 -6.05 -4.41
CA ASP A 94 19.08 -7.37 -4.77
C ASP A 94 19.94 -7.91 -3.61
N THR A 95 19.32 -8.74 -2.76
CA THR A 95 20.03 -9.47 -1.71
C THR A 95 20.93 -10.58 -2.27
N THR A 96 20.89 -10.85 -3.58
CA THR A 96 21.78 -11.83 -4.23
C THR A 96 23.25 -11.41 -4.17
N ASN A 97 23.57 -10.17 -3.75
CA ASN A 97 24.94 -9.75 -3.39
C ASN A 97 25.19 -9.51 -1.88
N CYS A 98 24.26 -9.88 -0.98
CA CYS A 98 24.46 -9.94 0.48
C CYS A 98 24.26 -11.38 1.02
N HIS A 99 24.88 -12.38 0.40
CA HIS A 99 25.20 -13.65 1.07
C HIS A 99 26.72 -13.88 0.99
N PRO A 100 27.31 -14.46 2.04
CA PRO A 100 27.71 -15.83 1.77
C PRO A 100 27.15 -16.78 2.82
N TYR A 101 26.73 -17.95 2.35
CA TYR A 101 27.08 -19.16 3.09
C TYR A 101 28.59 -19.12 3.36
N GLY A 102 28.97 -18.72 4.57
CA GLY A 102 30.36 -18.67 5.03
C GLY A 102 31.07 -17.34 4.73
N SER A 103 31.05 -16.45 5.73
CA SER A 103 31.99 -15.34 5.98
C SER A 103 32.32 -14.37 4.84
N ILE A 104 31.71 -13.17 4.86
CA ILE A 104 32.33 -11.82 4.80
C ILE A 104 31.19 -10.81 4.99
N TYR A 105 31.25 -10.01 6.07
CA TYR A 105 30.27 -8.96 6.38
C TYR A 105 30.67 -7.66 5.68
N SER A 106 29.79 -7.13 4.81
CA SER A 106 29.87 -5.73 4.38
C SER A 106 29.21 -4.83 5.44
N PRO A 107 29.79 -3.68 5.82
CA PRO A 107 29.18 -2.73 6.78
C PRO A 107 27.77 -2.29 6.38
N LYS A 108 27.46 -2.31 5.07
CA LYS A 108 26.14 -1.94 4.53
C LYS A 108 25.05 -3.00 4.78
N CYS A 109 25.39 -4.29 4.95
CA CYS A 109 24.40 -5.33 5.25
C CYS A 109 24.07 -5.41 6.77
N LEU A 110 24.88 -4.81 7.67
CA LEU A 110 24.59 -4.79 9.13
C LEU A 110 23.39 -3.87 9.46
N LEU A 111 23.21 -2.79 8.69
CA LEU A 111 22.15 -1.79 8.84
C LEU A 111 20.75 -2.27 8.41
N CYS A 112 20.64 -3.23 7.48
CA CYS A 112 19.35 -3.84 7.14
C CYS A 112 18.73 -4.60 8.31
N SER A 113 19.55 -5.29 9.13
CA SER A 113 19.04 -6.03 10.30
C SER A 113 18.51 -5.10 11.40
N THR A 114 19.07 -3.90 11.55
CA THR A 114 18.61 -2.91 12.53
C THR A 114 17.32 -2.22 12.09
N CYS A 115 17.13 -2.02 10.79
CA CYS A 115 15.86 -1.55 10.23
C CYS A 115 14.70 -2.50 10.48
N GLU A 116 14.92 -3.78 10.22
CA GLU A 116 13.90 -4.80 10.37
C GLU A 116 13.46 -4.87 11.84
N VAL A 117 14.42 -4.87 12.77
CA VAL A 117 14.14 -4.83 14.22
C VAL A 117 13.46 -3.53 14.64
N ALA A 118 13.81 -2.37 14.09
CA ALA A 118 13.18 -1.09 14.42
C ALA A 118 11.74 -1.01 13.90
N ALA A 119 11.48 -1.46 12.67
CA ALA A 119 10.14 -1.53 12.10
C ALA A 119 9.26 -2.52 12.86
N THR A 120 9.76 -3.73 13.14
CA THR A 120 9.05 -4.72 13.98
C THR A 120 8.83 -4.20 15.40
N GLY A 121 9.81 -3.50 15.97
CA GLY A 121 9.70 -2.86 17.29
C GLY A 121 8.62 -1.78 17.34
N LEU A 122 8.50 -0.95 16.30
CA LEU A 122 7.47 0.07 16.17
C LEU A 122 6.07 -0.55 16.03
N LEU A 123 5.92 -1.58 15.17
CA LEU A 123 4.68 -2.32 14.98
C LEU A 123 4.24 -3.03 16.27
N THR A 124 5.18 -3.65 16.98
CA THR A 124 4.95 -4.23 18.30
C THR A 124 4.58 -3.13 19.29
N GLY A 125 5.28 -2.00 19.25
CA GLY A 125 5.00 -0.83 20.08
C GLY A 125 3.56 -0.33 19.94
N PHE A 126 3.02 -0.26 18.73
CA PHE A 126 1.60 0.11 18.53
C PHE A 126 0.64 -0.83 19.26
N SER A 127 1.00 -2.10 19.44
CA SER A 127 0.19 -3.07 20.16
C SER A 127 0.20 -2.87 21.68
N TYR A 128 1.22 -2.19 22.23
CA TYR A 128 1.44 -2.11 23.69
C TYR A 128 1.59 -0.68 24.25
N LEU A 129 1.79 0.33 23.41
CA LEU A 129 2.05 1.71 23.82
C LEU A 129 1.08 2.68 23.15
N PRO A 130 0.00 3.10 23.86
CA PRO A 130 -0.99 4.03 23.32
C PRO A 130 -0.42 5.40 22.91
N ALA A 131 0.72 5.80 23.48
CA ALA A 131 1.39 7.04 23.16
C ALA A 131 1.83 7.14 21.70
N LEU A 132 2.06 6.00 21.03
CA LEU A 132 2.47 5.97 19.62
C LEU A 132 1.35 6.37 18.66
N TYR A 133 0.08 6.23 19.04
CA TYR A 133 -1.06 6.65 18.22
C TYR A 133 -1.21 8.17 18.10
N ASN A 134 -0.57 8.93 19.00
CA ASN A 134 -0.68 10.40 19.03
C ASN A 134 0.54 11.09 18.42
N LEU A 135 1.48 10.32 17.87
CA LEU A 135 2.61 10.84 17.13
C LEU A 135 2.19 11.21 15.71
N THR A 136 2.82 12.24 15.17
CA THR A 136 2.62 12.64 13.77
C THR A 136 3.29 11.65 12.84
N GLU A 137 2.75 11.49 11.63
CA GLU A 137 3.33 10.64 10.58
C GLU A 137 4.81 11.00 10.35
N THR A 138 5.14 12.29 10.32
CA THR A 138 6.52 12.79 10.23
C THR A 138 7.42 12.32 11.37
N ALA A 139 6.91 12.17 12.59
CA ALA A 139 7.73 11.70 13.72
C ALA A 139 8.03 10.21 13.62
N LEU A 140 7.07 9.41 13.15
CA LEU A 140 7.29 7.99 12.88
C LEU A 140 8.22 7.77 11.70
N ASP A 141 7.98 8.52 10.63
CA ASP A 141 8.79 8.48 9.42
C ASP A 141 10.23 8.86 9.75
N ASN A 142 10.46 9.96 10.46
CA ASN A 142 11.79 10.35 10.93
C ASN A 142 12.45 9.29 11.83
N TYR A 143 11.70 8.58 12.67
CA TYR A 143 12.24 7.51 13.50
C TYR A 143 12.73 6.35 12.63
N VAL A 144 11.90 5.88 11.69
CA VAL A 144 12.27 4.80 10.76
C VAL A 144 13.43 5.24 9.85
N HIS A 145 13.36 6.42 9.25
CA HIS A 145 14.41 7.01 8.41
C HIS A 145 15.73 7.18 9.16
N THR A 146 15.73 7.64 10.42
CA THR A 146 16.97 7.77 11.21
C THR A 146 17.62 6.41 11.48
N GLN A 147 16.81 5.37 11.73
CA GLN A 147 17.31 4.01 11.96
C GLN A 147 17.72 3.30 10.65
N CYS A 148 17.24 3.78 9.50
CA CYS A 148 17.38 3.08 8.22
C CYS A 148 18.21 3.76 7.14
N GLU A 149 18.45 5.06 7.24
CA GLU A 149 19.13 5.83 6.20
C GLU A 149 20.40 6.54 6.71
N THR A 150 20.89 6.18 7.90
CA THR A 150 22.17 6.71 8.37
C THR A 150 23.34 6.07 7.61
N PHE A 151 23.74 6.77 6.52
CA PHE A 151 25.01 6.81 5.77
C PHE A 151 24.94 6.45 4.26
N PRO A 152 25.76 7.12 3.41
CA PRO A 152 25.51 7.35 1.99
C PRO A 152 25.73 6.15 1.05
#